data_AF-A0A7R9IM63-F1
#
_entry.id   AF-A0A7R9IM63-F1
#
_cell.length_a   1.000
_cell.length_b   1.000
_cell.length_c   1.000
_cell.angle_alpha   90.00
_cell.angle_beta   90.00
_cell.angle_gamma   90.00
#
_symmetry.space_group_name_H-M   'P 1'
#
loop_
_entity.id
_entity.type
_entity.pdbx_description
1 polymer ?
#
loop_
_entity_poly.entity_id
_entity_poly.type
_entity_poly.pdbx_seq_one_letter_code
_entity_poly.pdbx_strand_id
1 'polypeptide(L)'
;MGMSRLEVNLRRLLSQCENLAKEGHQKDWRLDKYINALDEMVTDLQKIPNKPEKDTMSEYIRRVTFLKRLVETKKLPTAAEKVVAAQLLSHGPTSTSDTITKEIHQKTTSKYTKELRDQLFQNDKVQASEDNLRHRKEKGSGEDLDVLLKYHHSMREKIADNMLLMVRNLKEQSQLASTIIKKDVEIHINDLNASRVELDCRG
;
A
#
# COMPACT_ATOMS: atom_id res chain seq x y z
N MET A 1 -28.08 -10.62 13.10
CA MET A 1 -28.81 -9.33 13.14
C MET A 1 -28.63 -8.67 11.79
N GLY A 2 -29.71 -8.29 11.10
CA GLY A 2 -29.61 -7.63 9.80
C GLY A 2 -29.02 -6.23 9.93
N MET A 3 -28.28 -5.79 8.91
CA MET A 3 -27.74 -4.42 8.85
C MET A 3 -28.87 -3.40 9.02
N SER A 4 -28.61 -2.35 9.79
CA SER A 4 -29.55 -1.24 9.91
C SER A 4 -29.76 -0.59 8.53
N ARG A 5 -30.98 -0.10 8.25
CA ARG A 5 -31.26 0.67 7.02
C ARG A 5 -30.29 1.85 6.85
N LEU A 6 -29.83 2.42 7.97
CA LEU A 6 -28.85 3.49 7.99
C LEU A 6 -27.46 3.00 7.51
N GLU A 7 -27.02 1.82 7.94
CA GLU A 7 -25.75 1.23 7.50
C GLU A 7 -25.77 0.88 6.00
N VAL A 8 -26.89 0.36 5.50
CA VAL A 8 -27.06 0.07 4.07
C VAL A 8 -26.99 1.35 3.23
N ASN A 9 -27.63 2.42 3.68
CA ASN A 9 -27.56 3.73 3.02
C ASN A 9 -26.14 4.31 3.04
N LEU A 10 -25.43 4.20 4.17
CA LEU A 10 -24.05 4.64 4.31
C LEU A 10 -23.14 3.91 3.30
N ARG A 11 -23.19 2.58 3.27
CA ARG A 11 -22.39 1.76 2.33
C ARG A 11 -22.65 2.14 0.88
N ARG A 12 -23.93 2.33 0.51
CA ARG A 12 -24.31 2.70 -0.85
C ARG A 12 -23.80 4.08 -1.23
N LEU A 13 -23.96 5.08 -0.35
CA LEU A 13 -23.48 6.42 -0.61
C LEU A 13 -21.95 6.49 -0.64
N LEU A 14 -21.28 5.69 0.19
CA LEU A 14 -19.82 5.59 0.23
C LEU A 14 -19.27 5.05 -1.09
N SER A 15 -19.84 3.96 -1.61
CA SER A 15 -19.47 3.42 -2.92
C SER A 15 -19.74 4.41 -4.07
N GLN A 16 -20.85 5.16 -4.00
CA GLN A 16 -21.12 6.23 -4.96
C GLN A 16 -20.08 7.34 -4.90
N CYS A 17 -19.68 7.78 -3.70
CA CYS A 17 -18.66 8.81 -3.51
C CYS A 17 -17.28 8.33 -3.99
N GLU A 18 -16.93 7.07 -3.79
CA GLU A 18 -15.68 6.47 -4.29
C GLU A 18 -15.64 6.46 -5.83
N ASN A 19 -16.74 6.09 -6.49
CA ASN A 19 -16.83 6.12 -7.95
C ASN A 19 -16.77 7.55 -8.50
N LEU A 20 -17.51 8.49 -7.91
CA LEU A 20 -17.45 9.92 -8.23
C LEU A 20 -16.03 10.49 -8.07
N ALA A 21 -15.34 10.11 -6.98
CA ALA A 21 -13.95 10.48 -6.73
C ALA A 21 -12.98 9.94 -7.80
N LYS A 22 -13.19 8.70 -8.26
CA LYS A 22 -12.41 8.03 -9.31
C LYS A 22 -12.57 8.67 -10.69
N GLU A 23 -13.78 9.09 -11.05
CA GLU A 23 -14.07 9.74 -12.33
C GLU A 23 -13.38 11.11 -12.45
N GLY A 24 -13.15 11.79 -11.33
CA GLY A 24 -12.25 12.95 -11.27
C GLY A 24 -12.86 14.27 -11.78
N HIS A 25 -14.20 14.34 -11.86
CA HIS A 25 -14.94 15.55 -12.16
C HIS A 25 -14.49 16.70 -11.22
N GLN A 26 -13.98 17.78 -11.83
CA GLN A 26 -13.16 18.80 -11.17
C GLN A 26 -13.96 19.78 -10.29
N LYS A 27 -15.30 19.79 -10.36
CA LYS A 27 -16.16 20.75 -9.65
C LYS A 27 -17.46 20.10 -9.16
N ASP A 28 -17.34 18.94 -8.54
CA ASP A 28 -18.51 18.28 -7.98
C ASP A 28 -18.80 18.82 -6.58
N TRP A 29 -19.43 19.99 -6.51
CA TRP A 29 -20.11 20.47 -5.31
C TRP A 29 -21.04 19.42 -4.70
N ARG A 30 -21.50 18.47 -5.53
CA ARG A 30 -22.25 17.28 -5.16
C ARG A 30 -21.44 16.36 -4.25
N LEU A 31 -20.17 16.09 -4.57
CA LEU A 31 -19.30 15.22 -3.77
C LEU A 31 -19.05 15.81 -2.38
N ASP A 32 -18.84 17.12 -2.29
CA ASP A 32 -18.69 17.82 -1.01
C ASP A 32 -19.95 17.67 -0.13
N LYS A 33 -21.14 17.86 -0.71
CA LYS A 33 -22.41 17.62 0.00
C LYS A 33 -22.61 16.15 0.39
N TYR A 34 -22.23 15.20 -0.46
CA TYR A 34 -22.35 13.78 -0.14
C TYR A 34 -21.38 13.35 0.96
N ILE A 35 -20.17 13.91 1.03
CA ILE A 35 -19.23 13.66 2.12
C ILE A 35 -19.77 14.21 3.44
N ASN A 36 -20.37 15.40 3.45
CA ASN A 36 -21.00 15.95 4.66
C ASN A 36 -22.17 15.07 5.13
N ALA A 37 -23.01 14.59 4.20
CA ALA A 37 -24.08 13.64 4.52
C ALA A 37 -23.55 12.28 5.01
N LEU A 38 -22.40 11.81 4.50
CA LEU A 38 -21.72 10.61 5.01
C LEU A 38 -21.24 10.82 6.45
N ASP A 39 -20.67 11.98 6.76
CA ASP A 39 -20.21 12.31 8.11
C ASP A 39 -21.38 12.33 9.10
N GLU A 40 -22.49 12.99 8.74
CA GLU A 40 -23.73 12.99 9.52
C GLU A 40 -24.25 11.56 9.75
N MET A 41 -24.33 10.73 8.71
CA MET A 41 -24.76 9.33 8.84
C MET A 41 -23.82 8.48 9.70
N VAL A 42 -22.50 8.72 9.66
CA VAL A 42 -21.54 8.06 10.55
C VAL A 42 -21.77 8.50 12.00
N THR A 43 -22.00 9.78 12.26
CA THR A 43 -22.30 10.27 13.61
C THR A 43 -23.63 9.73 14.15
N ASP A 44 -24.65 9.60 13.30
CA ASP A 44 -25.94 9.04 13.69
C ASP A 44 -25.86 7.53 13.92
N LEU A 45 -25.06 6.80 13.14
CA LEU A 45 -24.75 5.38 13.43
C LEU A 45 -24.02 5.18 14.75
N GLN A 46 -23.20 6.14 15.18
CA GLN A 46 -22.52 6.07 16.48
C GLN A 46 -23.47 6.28 17.67
N LYS A 47 -24.57 7.00 17.47
CA LYS A 47 -25.57 7.29 18.53
C LYS A 47 -26.57 6.15 18.73
N ILE A 48 -26.77 5.30 17.72
CA ILE A 48 -27.73 4.19 17.79
C ILE A 48 -27.14 3.02 18.62
N PRO A 49 -27.91 2.37 19.51
CA PRO A 49 -27.44 1.25 20.34
C PRO A 49 -27.11 -0.03 19.55
N ASN A 50 -27.62 -0.16 18.32
CA ASN A 50 -27.30 -1.23 17.37
C ASN A 50 -25.99 -0.91 16.62
N LYS A 51 -24.90 -0.88 17.38
CA LYS A 51 -23.57 -0.49 16.90
C LYS A 51 -23.00 -1.57 15.97
N PRO A 52 -22.54 -1.23 14.75
CA PRO A 52 -21.76 -2.15 13.94
C PRO A 52 -20.45 -2.50 14.66
N GLU A 53 -19.86 -3.63 14.30
CA GLU A 53 -18.59 -4.10 14.85
C GLU A 53 -17.54 -2.97 14.82
N LYS A 54 -16.78 -2.80 15.92
CA LYS A 54 -15.88 -1.64 16.11
C LYS A 54 -14.90 -1.47 14.93
N ASP A 55 -14.48 -2.57 14.32
CA ASP A 55 -13.60 -2.58 13.16
C ASP A 55 -14.29 -2.02 11.91
N THR A 56 -15.52 -2.44 11.61
CA THR A 56 -16.31 -1.93 10.47
C THR A 56 -16.62 -0.43 10.60
N MET A 57 -16.89 0.05 11.82
CA MET A 57 -17.05 1.49 12.09
C MET A 57 -15.76 2.27 11.85
N SER A 58 -14.63 1.74 12.31
CA SER A 58 -13.33 2.37 12.09
C SER A 58 -12.99 2.45 10.60
N GLU A 59 -13.40 1.46 9.82
CA GLU A 59 -13.22 1.43 8.36
C GLU A 59 -14.06 2.50 7.66
N TYR A 60 -15.35 2.64 8.00
CA TYR A 60 -16.18 3.73 7.44
C TYR A 60 -15.62 5.10 7.76
N ILE A 61 -15.19 5.33 9.01
CA ILE A 61 -14.60 6.60 9.43
C ILE A 61 -13.32 6.88 8.62
N ARG A 62 -12.45 5.88 8.45
CA ARG A 62 -11.23 6.03 7.64
C ARG A 62 -11.53 6.38 6.19
N ARG A 63 -12.49 5.69 5.56
CA ARG A 63 -12.88 5.92 4.16
C ARG A 63 -13.53 7.29 3.96
N VAL A 64 -14.40 7.73 4.87
CA VAL A 64 -14.98 9.08 4.84
C VAL A 64 -13.90 10.15 5.05
N THR A 65 -12.98 9.93 5.99
CA THR A 65 -11.84 10.83 6.23
C THR A 65 -10.94 10.93 5.00
N PHE A 66 -10.70 9.82 4.30
CA PHE A 66 -9.96 9.82 3.05
C PHE A 66 -10.64 10.66 1.97
N LEU A 67 -11.94 10.43 1.74
CA LEU A 67 -12.71 11.18 0.74
C LEU A 67 -12.74 12.68 1.06
N LYS A 68 -12.87 13.05 2.34
CA LYS A 68 -12.81 14.44 2.80
C LYS A 68 -11.46 15.08 2.50
N ARG A 69 -10.37 14.42 2.90
CA ARG A 69 -9.00 14.89 2.60
C ARG A 69 -8.75 14.98 1.09
N LEU A 70 -9.24 14.03 0.30
CA LEU A 70 -9.13 14.06 -1.16
C LEU A 70 -9.80 15.31 -1.75
N VAL A 71 -11.00 15.66 -1.27
CA VAL A 71 -11.69 16.89 -1.70
C VAL A 71 -10.94 18.14 -1.23
N GLU A 72 -10.37 18.13 -0.03
CA GLU A 72 -9.52 19.23 0.47
C GLU A 72 -8.26 19.41 -0.37
N THR A 73 -7.58 18.33 -0.78
CA THR A 73 -6.40 18.43 -1.67
C THR A 73 -6.72 19.07 -3.01
N LYS A 74 -7.94 18.87 -3.53
CA LYS A 74 -8.42 19.50 -4.76
C LYS A 74 -8.68 21.00 -4.62
N LYS A 75 -9.00 21.46 -3.40
CA LYS A 75 -9.30 22.88 -3.10
C LYS A 75 -8.03 23.73 -2.94
N LEU A 76 -6.84 23.11 -2.84
CA LEU A 76 -5.59 23.84 -2.66
C LEU A 76 -5.21 24.65 -3.92
N PRO A 77 -4.82 25.93 -3.77
CA PRO A 77 -4.54 26.82 -4.90
C PRO A 77 -3.22 26.48 -5.60
N THR A 78 -2.19 26.07 -4.86
CA THR A 78 -0.82 25.90 -5.36
C THR A 78 -0.55 24.46 -5.79
N ALA A 79 0.03 24.24 -6.98
CA ALA A 79 0.36 22.89 -7.47
C ALA A 79 1.35 22.14 -6.56
N ALA A 80 2.31 22.85 -5.95
CA ALA A 80 3.23 22.27 -4.97
C ALA A 80 2.49 21.76 -3.72
N GLU A 81 1.55 22.54 -3.18
CA GLU A 81 0.71 22.14 -2.05
C GLU A 81 -0.18 20.95 -2.41
N LYS A 82 -0.74 20.90 -3.62
CA LYS A 82 -1.52 19.75 -4.12
C LYS A 82 -0.68 18.47 -4.14
N VAL A 83 0.58 18.52 -4.55
CA VAL A 83 1.49 17.37 -4.58
C VAL A 83 1.82 16.90 -3.16
N VAL A 84 2.17 17.83 -2.27
CA VAL A 84 2.48 17.51 -0.86
C VAL A 84 1.26 16.90 -0.18
N ALA A 85 0.08 17.51 -0.36
CA ALA A 85 -1.16 17.00 0.20
C ALA A 85 -1.51 15.62 -0.38
N ALA A 86 -1.32 15.40 -1.69
CA ALA A 86 -1.56 14.09 -2.31
C ALA A 86 -0.60 13.00 -1.83
N GLN A 87 0.65 13.33 -1.51
CA GLN A 87 1.59 12.40 -0.88
C GLN A 87 1.17 12.06 0.56
N LEU A 88 0.65 13.04 1.31
CA LEU A 88 0.10 12.86 2.65
C LEU A 88 -1.25 12.14 2.67
N LEU A 89 -1.93 12.02 1.52
CA LEU A 89 -3.07 11.11 1.36
C LEU A 89 -2.64 9.64 1.37
N SER A 90 -1.34 9.32 1.29
CA SER A 90 -0.85 7.95 1.38
C SER A 90 -1.14 7.37 2.77
N HIS A 91 -1.78 6.20 2.80
CA HIS A 91 -2.10 5.51 4.04
C HIS A 91 -0.91 4.60 4.36
N GLY A 92 -0.48 4.60 5.62
CA GLY A 92 0.59 3.73 6.11
C GLY A 92 0.34 2.23 5.84
N PRO A 93 1.34 1.37 6.08
CA PRO A 93 1.44 -0.02 5.61
C PRO A 93 0.34 -1.00 6.09
N THR A 94 -0.69 -0.54 6.79
CA THR A 94 -1.76 -1.36 7.39
C THR A 94 -3.19 -0.99 6.96
N SER A 95 -3.39 -0.16 5.94
CA SER A 95 -4.73 0.37 5.64
C SER A 95 -5.32 -0.11 4.31
N THR A 96 -6.47 -0.80 4.42
CA THR A 96 -7.53 -1.02 3.42
C THR A 96 -7.11 -1.74 2.12
N SER A 97 -7.62 -2.97 1.93
CA SER A 97 -7.47 -3.77 0.70
C SER A 97 -8.24 -3.21 -0.50
N ASP A 98 -8.86 -2.03 -0.39
CA ASP A 98 -9.72 -1.49 -1.45
C ASP A 98 -8.86 -0.99 -2.61
N THR A 99 -8.90 -1.74 -3.71
CA THR A 99 -8.24 -1.42 -4.98
C THR A 99 -8.62 -0.02 -5.48
N ILE A 100 -9.86 0.41 -5.22
CA ILE A 100 -10.41 1.70 -5.64
C ILE A 100 -9.67 2.87 -4.96
N THR A 101 -9.43 2.80 -3.65
CA THR A 101 -8.70 3.83 -2.89
C THR A 101 -7.26 3.99 -3.39
N LYS A 102 -6.60 2.87 -3.70
CA LYS A 102 -5.25 2.84 -4.27
C LYS A 102 -5.19 3.45 -5.66
N GLU A 103 -6.16 3.11 -6.52
CA GLU A 103 -6.27 3.69 -7.86
C GLU A 103 -6.51 5.21 -7.80
N ILE A 104 -7.40 5.66 -6.91
CA ILE A 104 -7.68 7.09 -6.72
C ILE A 104 -6.41 7.82 -6.26
N HIS A 105 -5.68 7.26 -5.29
CA HIS A 105 -4.43 7.84 -4.80
C HIS A 105 -3.39 7.91 -5.93
N GLN A 106 -3.14 6.80 -6.62
CA GLN A 106 -2.18 6.74 -7.72
C GLN A 106 -2.54 7.76 -8.81
N LYS A 107 -3.80 7.80 -9.26
CA LYS A 107 -4.27 8.74 -10.28
C LYS A 107 -4.12 10.19 -9.83
N THR A 108 -4.45 10.49 -8.59
CA THR A 108 -4.36 11.85 -8.01
C THR A 108 -2.91 12.31 -7.89
N THR A 109 -2.04 11.46 -7.34
CA THR A 109 -0.61 11.75 -7.20
C THR A 109 0.04 11.92 -8.56
N SER A 110 -0.17 11.01 -9.51
CA SER A 110 0.37 11.13 -10.88
C SER A 110 -0.12 12.41 -11.57
N LYS A 111 -1.39 12.79 -11.38
CA LYS A 111 -1.95 14.01 -11.97
C LYS A 111 -1.26 15.27 -11.42
N TYR A 112 -1.16 15.42 -10.10
CA TYR A 112 -0.57 16.62 -9.52
C TYR A 112 0.95 16.68 -9.68
N THR A 113 1.65 15.55 -9.62
CA THR A 113 3.09 15.51 -9.94
C THR A 113 3.34 15.92 -11.38
N LYS A 114 2.47 15.50 -12.32
CA LYS A 114 2.55 15.95 -13.71
C LYS A 114 2.27 17.46 -13.84
N GLU A 115 1.22 17.98 -13.21
CA GLU A 115 0.88 19.42 -13.20
C GLU A 115 2.04 20.27 -12.65
N LEU A 116 2.70 19.82 -11.58
CA LEU A 116 3.87 20.50 -11.02
C LEU A 116 5.08 20.44 -11.97
N ARG A 117 5.37 19.28 -12.58
CA ARG A 117 6.44 19.18 -13.59
C ARG A 117 6.17 20.10 -14.77
N ASP A 118 4.93 20.10 -15.25
CA ASP A 118 4.47 20.97 -16.32
C ASP A 118 4.70 22.44 -15.95
N GLN A 119 4.33 22.90 -14.77
CA GLN A 119 4.60 24.29 -14.32
C GLN A 119 6.10 24.61 -14.20
N LEU A 120 6.92 23.66 -13.75
CA LEU A 120 8.36 23.87 -13.60
C LEU A 120 9.10 23.90 -14.95
N PHE A 121 8.67 23.10 -15.92
CA PHE A 121 9.36 22.92 -17.21
C PHE A 121 8.68 23.66 -18.39
N GLN A 122 7.49 24.24 -18.23
CA GLN A 122 6.81 25.01 -19.29
C GLN A 122 7.25 26.47 -19.38
N ASN A 123 8.08 26.97 -18.45
CA ASN A 123 8.61 28.34 -18.52
C ASN A 123 9.54 28.61 -19.71
N ASP A 124 10.06 27.58 -20.39
CA ASP A 124 10.90 27.75 -21.60
C ASP A 124 10.11 27.89 -22.91
N LYS A 125 8.77 27.74 -22.90
CA LYS A 125 7.97 27.76 -24.15
C LYS A 125 7.38 29.12 -24.53
N VAL A 126 7.62 30.17 -23.75
CA VAL A 126 7.05 31.51 -24.03
C VAL A 126 7.85 32.27 -25.13
N GLN A 127 8.93 31.70 -25.67
CA GLN A 127 9.66 32.28 -26.81
C GLN A 127 9.84 31.33 -28.01
N ALA A 128 8.96 30.35 -28.20
CA ALA A 128 8.92 29.59 -29.45
C ALA A 128 7.49 29.62 -30.00
N SER A 129 7.19 30.71 -30.69
CA SER A 129 6.06 30.87 -31.60
C SER A 129 5.87 29.66 -32.51
N GLU A 130 4.62 29.21 -32.61
CA GLU A 130 4.06 28.49 -33.77
C GLU A 130 4.90 27.36 -34.37
N ASP A 131 5.25 26.34 -33.59
CA ASP A 131 5.35 25.02 -34.21
C ASP A 131 4.57 23.98 -33.42
N ASN A 132 3.68 23.34 -34.16
CA ASN A 132 2.88 22.23 -33.71
C ASN A 132 3.83 21.07 -33.39
N LEU A 133 4.37 21.06 -32.18
CA LEU A 133 4.88 19.85 -31.55
C LEU A 133 3.69 18.95 -31.31
N ARG A 134 3.24 18.32 -32.40
CA ARG A 134 2.42 17.13 -32.42
C ARG A 134 3.05 16.22 -31.39
N HIS A 135 2.41 16.09 -30.23
CA HIS A 135 2.50 14.87 -29.47
C HIS A 135 1.89 13.80 -30.39
N ARG A 136 2.73 13.29 -31.31
CA ARG A 136 2.54 11.97 -31.87
C ARG A 136 2.38 11.11 -30.63
N LYS A 137 1.14 10.68 -30.38
CA LYS A 137 0.85 9.61 -29.46
C LYS A 137 1.63 8.44 -30.02
N GLU A 138 2.89 8.31 -29.62
CA GLU A 138 3.73 7.22 -30.05
C GLU A 138 3.01 5.97 -29.59
N LYS A 139 2.60 5.19 -30.58
CA LYS A 139 2.21 3.81 -30.43
C LYS A 139 3.49 3.04 -30.08
N GLY A 140 4.06 3.33 -28.92
CA GLY A 140 5.39 2.89 -28.46
C GLY A 140 5.44 2.59 -26.97
N SER A 141 4.30 2.62 -26.26
CA SER A 141 4.24 2.22 -24.85
C SER A 141 4.34 0.71 -24.63
N GLY A 142 4.36 -0.10 -25.71
CA GLY A 142 4.50 -1.56 -25.61
C GLY A 142 5.95 -1.98 -25.34
N GLU A 143 6.92 -1.39 -26.04
CA GLU A 143 8.34 -1.72 -25.89
C GLU A 143 8.91 -1.19 -24.57
N ASP A 144 8.57 0.02 -24.15
CA ASP A 144 9.06 0.55 -22.86
C ASP A 144 8.45 -0.20 -21.67
N LEU A 145 7.19 -0.66 -21.79
CA LEU A 145 6.57 -1.53 -20.79
C LEU A 145 7.19 -2.93 -20.81
N ASP A 146 7.53 -3.50 -21.97
CA ASP A 146 8.16 -4.81 -22.08
C ASP A 146 9.62 -4.78 -21.57
N VAL A 147 10.37 -3.71 -21.85
CA VAL A 147 11.71 -3.47 -21.30
C VAL A 147 11.65 -3.34 -19.77
N LEU A 148 10.67 -2.59 -19.25
CA LEU A 148 10.45 -2.46 -17.82
C LEU A 148 10.01 -3.79 -17.18
N LEU A 149 9.14 -4.55 -17.85
CA LEU A 149 8.69 -5.87 -17.39
C LEU A 149 9.86 -6.85 -17.35
N LYS A 150 10.73 -6.84 -18.37
CA LYS A 150 11.95 -7.64 -18.44
C LYS A 150 12.95 -7.24 -17.36
N TYR A 151 13.11 -5.95 -17.08
CA TYR A 151 13.94 -5.47 -15.97
C TYR A 151 13.42 -5.98 -14.62
N HIS A 152 12.12 -5.85 -14.35
CA HIS A 152 11.53 -6.37 -13.11
C HIS A 152 11.61 -7.90 -13.03
N HIS A 153 11.44 -8.62 -14.15
CA HIS A 153 11.59 -10.06 -14.20
C HIS A 153 13.03 -10.49 -13.86
N SER A 154 14.03 -9.88 -14.50
CA SER A 154 15.45 -10.14 -14.21
C SER A 154 15.81 -9.79 -12.76
N MET A 155 15.27 -8.69 -12.22
CA MET A 155 15.48 -8.34 -10.82
C MET A 155 14.88 -9.38 -9.87
N ARG A 156 13.67 -9.87 -10.16
CA ARG A 156 13.01 -10.92 -9.36
C ARG A 156 13.76 -12.25 -9.42
N GLU A 157 14.26 -12.61 -10.60
CA GLU A 157 15.07 -13.82 -10.80
C GLU A 157 16.36 -13.75 -9.96
N LYS A 158 17.06 -12.61 -9.97
CA LYS A 158 18.24 -12.39 -9.11
C LYS A 158 17.93 -12.51 -7.62
N ILE A 159 16.76 -12.04 -7.17
CA ILE A 159 16.36 -12.18 -5.77
C ILE A 159 16.08 -13.64 -5.44
N ALA A 160 15.40 -14.36 -6.32
CA ALA A 160 15.13 -15.78 -6.16
C ALA A 160 16.43 -16.60 -6.08
N ASP A 161 17.41 -16.30 -6.92
CA ASP A 161 18.72 -16.96 -6.89
C ASP A 161 19.47 -16.70 -5.58
N ASN A 162 19.47 -15.47 -5.09
CA ASN A 162 20.08 -15.14 -3.80
C ASN A 162 19.37 -15.82 -2.63
N MET A 163 18.04 -15.91 -2.67
CA MET A 163 17.26 -16.66 -1.67
C MET A 163 17.60 -18.15 -1.72
N LEU A 164 17.70 -18.75 -2.90
CA LEU A 164 18.11 -20.16 -3.04
C LEU A 164 19.53 -20.39 -2.53
N LEU A 165 20.47 -19.49 -2.81
CA LEU A 165 21.84 -19.57 -2.32
C LEU A 165 21.89 -19.45 -0.80
N MET A 166 21.13 -18.52 -0.22
CA MET A 166 20.99 -18.39 1.23
C MET A 166 20.40 -19.66 1.86
N VAL A 167 19.35 -20.24 1.27
CA VAL A 167 18.74 -21.49 1.78
C VAL A 167 19.71 -22.66 1.69
N ARG A 168 20.50 -22.78 0.62
CA ARG A 168 21.56 -23.80 0.51
C ARG A 168 22.61 -23.63 1.60
N ASN A 169 23.08 -22.40 1.80
CA ASN A 169 24.05 -22.09 2.86
C ASN A 169 23.47 -22.40 4.25
N LEU A 170 22.24 -21.97 4.54
CA LEU A 170 21.56 -22.29 5.79
C LEU A 170 21.41 -23.81 6.00
N LYS A 171 21.10 -24.58 4.95
CA LYS A 171 21.03 -26.04 5.01
C LYS A 171 22.38 -26.65 5.36
N GLU A 172 23.46 -26.21 4.70
CA GLU A 172 24.82 -26.68 4.97
C GLU A 172 25.24 -26.36 6.41
N GLN A 173 25.02 -25.13 6.87
CA GLN A 173 25.30 -24.72 8.24
C GLN A 173 24.47 -25.51 9.27
N SER A 174 23.19 -25.76 8.99
CA SER A 174 22.32 -26.56 9.86
C SER A 174 22.77 -28.03 9.92
N GLN A 175 23.20 -28.61 8.80
CA GLN A 175 23.74 -29.96 8.76
C GLN A 175 25.04 -30.07 9.56
N LEU A 176 25.96 -29.11 9.38
CA LEU A 176 27.20 -29.05 10.15
C LEU A 176 26.92 -28.92 11.65
N ALA A 177 26.06 -27.98 12.05
CA ALA A 177 25.65 -27.81 13.44
C ALA A 177 25.04 -29.11 14.01
N SER A 178 24.19 -29.82 13.24
CA SER A 178 23.63 -31.10 13.68
C SER A 178 24.70 -32.17 13.90
N THR A 179 25.72 -32.24 13.05
CA THR A 179 26.83 -33.18 13.25
C THR A 179 27.69 -32.85 14.46
N ILE A 180 27.94 -31.56 14.72
CA ILE A 180 28.69 -31.11 15.89
C ILE A 180 27.93 -31.46 17.17
N ILE A 181 26.64 -31.13 17.24
CA ILE A 181 25.80 -31.45 18.40
C ILE A 181 25.76 -32.96 18.66
N LYS A 182 25.64 -33.79 17.63
CA LYS A 182 25.66 -35.25 17.80
C LYS A 182 26.99 -35.74 18.38
N LYS A 183 28.12 -35.24 17.87
CA LYS A 183 29.44 -35.56 18.40
C LYS A 183 29.58 -35.11 19.86
N ASP A 184 29.13 -33.89 20.18
CA ASP A 184 29.20 -33.36 21.54
C ASP A 184 28.35 -34.20 22.52
N VAL A 185 27.17 -34.65 22.09
CA VAL A 185 26.30 -35.54 22.88
C VAL A 185 26.95 -36.92 23.07
N GLU A 186 27.56 -37.50 22.03
CA GLU A 186 28.28 -38.78 22.14
C GLU A 186 29.47 -38.68 23.10
N ILE A 187 30.25 -37.60 23.02
CA ILE A 187 31.37 -37.34 23.94
C ILE A 187 30.84 -37.21 25.37
N HIS A 188 29.79 -36.41 25.59
CA HIS A 188 29.19 -36.24 26.92
C HIS A 188 28.69 -37.56 27.52
N ILE A 189 28.03 -38.41 26.71
CA ILE A 189 27.58 -39.74 27.15
C ILE A 189 28.78 -40.63 27.52
N ASN A 190 29.85 -40.62 26.72
CA ASN A 190 31.05 -41.40 26.99
C ASN A 190 31.76 -40.93 28.27
N ASP A 191 31.85 -39.62 28.50
CA ASP A 191 32.44 -39.04 29.72
C ASP A 191 31.63 -39.40 30.98
N LEU A 192 30.28 -39.38 30.88
CA LEU A 192 29.40 -39.83 31.95
C LEU A 192 29.58 -41.33 32.25
N ASN A 193 29.69 -42.17 31.21
CA ASN A 193 29.93 -43.60 31.37
C ASN A 193 31.31 -43.87 32.00
N ALA A 194 32.36 -43.16 31.58
CA ALA A 194 33.69 -43.27 32.17
C ALA A 194 33.68 -42.89 33.66
N SER A 195 33.02 -41.78 34.01
CA SER A 195 32.84 -41.34 35.39
C SER A 195 32.06 -42.35 36.25
N ARG A 196 31.08 -43.05 35.65
CA ARG A 196 30.32 -44.10 36.33
C ARG A 196 31.16 -45.34 36.62
N VAL A 197 32.01 -45.76 35.67
CA VAL A 197 32.94 -46.89 35.87
C VAL A 197 33.98 -46.58 36.95
N GLU A 198 34.46 -45.33 37.05
CA GLU A 198 35.38 -44.94 38.13
C GLU A 198 34.73 -44.97 39.53
N LEU A 199 33.43 -44.68 39.64
CA LEU A 199 32.68 -44.79 40.89
C LEU A 199 32.47 -46.26 41.30
N ASP A 200 32.16 -47.14 40.35
CA ASP A 200 32.00 -48.58 40.61
C ASP A 200 33.32 -49.26 41.01
N CYS A 201 34.48 -48.75 40.57
CA CYS A 201 35.81 -49.28 40.95
C CYS A 201 36.34 -48.77 42.31
N ARG A 202 35.68 -47.79 42.94
CA ARG A 202 36.09 -47.21 44.24
C ARG A 202 35.23 -47.68 45.42
N GLY A 203 34.20 -48.49 45.19
CA GLY A 203 33.40 -49.19 46.22
C GLY A 203 33.89 -50.62 46.43
#